data_AF-A0A4R6H3R7-F1
#
_entry.id   AF-A0A4R6H3R7-F1
#
_cell.length_a   1.000
_cell.length_b   1.000
_cell.length_c   1.000
_cell.angle_alpha   90.00
_cell.angle_beta   90.00
_cell.angle_gamma   90.00
#
_symmetry.space_group_name_H-M   'P 1'
#
loop_
_entity.id
_entity.type
_entity.pdbx_description
1 polymer ?
#
loop_
_entity_poly.entity_id
_entity_poly.type
_entity_poly.pdbx_seq_one_letter_code
_entity_poly.pdbx_strand_id
1 'polypeptide(L)' 'MIGVEISEEYERQLINSIQTHRLQRLLFKKKREEELNGRSSFESDENLAMIIGYTSGGFPYGVTHKEMEEINNGQKPE' A
#
# COMPACT_ATOMS: atom_id res chain seq x y z
N MET A 1 -7.14 37.55 -29.12
CA MET A 1 -6.91 36.57 -28.04
C MET A 1 -5.50 36.83 -27.53
N ILE A 2 -5.38 37.34 -26.31
CA ILE A 2 -4.07 37.71 -25.74
C ILE A 2 -3.49 36.43 -25.14
N GLY A 3 -2.63 35.76 -25.91
CA GLY A 3 -1.85 34.62 -25.41
C GLY A 3 -0.71 35.12 -24.54
N VAL A 4 -0.44 34.43 -23.44
CA VAL A 4 0.76 34.66 -22.62
C VAL A 4 1.87 33.81 -23.20
N GLU A 5 2.99 34.43 -23.57
CA GLU A 5 4.18 33.70 -24.01
C GLU A 5 4.86 33.08 -22.79
N ILE A 6 4.93 31.75 -22.78
CA ILE A 6 5.67 31.00 -21.77
C ILE A 6 7.08 30.77 -22.32
N SER A 7 8.09 31.06 -21.51
CA SER A 7 9.47 30.79 -21.90
C SER A 7 9.76 29.28 -21.88
N GLU A 8 10.54 28.80 -22.85
CA GLU A 8 10.95 27.39 -22.89
C GLU A 8 11.64 26.93 -21.59
N GLU A 9 12.38 27.84 -20.94
CA GLU A 9 13.05 27.56 -19.68
C GLU A 9 12.03 27.27 -18.56
N TYR A 10 10.96 28.05 -18.49
CA TYR A 10 9.88 27.82 -17.53
C TYR A 10 9.16 26.49 -17.77
N GLU A 11 8.91 26.14 -19.03
CA GLU A 11 8.31 24.84 -19.38
C GLU A 11 9.19 23.67 -18.93
N ARG A 12 10.50 23.75 -19.18
CA ARG A 12 11.46 22.71 -18.75
C ARG A 12 11.50 22.59 -17.23
N GLN A 13 11.54 23.70 -16.49
CA GLN A 13 11.51 23.69 -15.03
C GLN A 13 10.21 23.08 -14.50
N LEU A 14 9.08 23.41 -15.11
CA LEU A 14 7.77 22.87 -14.73
C LEU A 14 7.71 21.34 -14.94
N ILE A 15 8.16 20.86 -16.11
CA ILE A 15 8.21 19.42 -16.42
C ILE A 15 9.10 18.70 -15.40
N ASN A 16 10.29 19.24 -15.11
CA ASN A 16 11.23 18.65 -14.16
C ASN A 16 10.65 18.60 -12.74
N SER A 17 9.96 19.65 -12.30
CA SER A 17 9.25 19.70 -11.02
C SER A 17 8.22 18.58 -10.90
N ILE A 18 7.35 18.44 -11.91
CA ILE A 18 6.30 17.41 -11.93
C ILE A 18 6.92 16.01 -11.89
N GLN A 19 7.96 15.77 -12.67
CA GLN A 19 8.68 14.49 -12.68
C GLN A 19 9.31 14.19 -11.32
N THR A 20 9.95 15.18 -10.70
CA THR A 20 10.58 15.04 -9.38
C THR A 20 9.55 14.70 -8.31
N HIS A 21 8.43 15.41 -8.28
CA HIS A 21 7.34 15.11 -7.35
C HIS A 21 6.75 13.71 -7.57
N ARG A 22 6.62 13.27 -8.82
CA ARG A 22 6.17 11.90 -9.14
C ARG A 22 7.15 10.85 -8.60
N LEU A 23 8.45 11.05 -8.82
CA LEU A 23 9.49 10.15 -8.33
C LEU A 23 9.50 10.09 -6.80
N GLN A 24 9.40 11.23 -6.12
CA GLN A 24 9.33 11.28 -4.66
C GLN A 24 8.12 10.49 -4.11
N ARG A 25 6.93 10.64 -4.72
CA ARG A 25 5.74 9.88 -4.31
C ARG A 25 5.92 8.38 -4.53
N LEU A 26 6.54 7.96 -5.63
CA LEU A 26 6.84 6.56 -5.90
C LEU A 26 7.82 5.98 -4.88
N LEU A 27 8.91 6.70 -4.59
CA LEU A 27 9.90 6.29 -3.60
C LEU A 27 9.28 6.18 -2.20
N PHE A 28 8.43 7.13 -1.82
CA PHE A 28 7.73 7.09 -0.54
C PHE A 28 6.78 5.89 -0.44
N LYS A 29 6.02 5.60 -1.50
CA LYS A 29 5.14 4.43 -1.56
C LYS A 29 5.94 3.12 -1.44
N LYS A 30 7.04 3.01 -2.19
CA LYS A 30 7.93 1.83 -2.17
C LYS A 30 8.54 1.62 -0.79
N LYS A 31 9.04 2.68 -0.14
CA LYS A 31 9.58 2.61 1.21
C LYS A 31 8.54 2.14 2.23
N ARG A 32 7.31 2.68 2.15
CA ARG A 32 6.21 2.26 3.02
C ARG A 32 5.83 0.80 2.80
N GLU A 33 5.83 0.34 1.55
CA GLU A 33 5.57 -1.04 1.19
C GLU A 33 6.69 -1.97 1.68
N GLU A 34 7.96 -1.58 1.56
CA GLU A 34 9.11 -2.31 2.11
C GLU A 34 9.07 -2.38 3.65
N GLU A 35 8.68 -1.32 4.34
CA GLU A 35 8.48 -1.31 5.81
C GLU A 35 7.33 -2.22 6.26
N LEU A 36 6.25 -2.30 5.47
CA LEU A 36 5.15 -3.22 5.71
C LEU A 36 5.53 -4.67 5.38
N ASN A 37 6.21 -4.91 4.26
CA ASN A 37 6.65 -6.23 3.82
C ASN A 37 7.74 -6.81 4.73
N GLY A 38 8.65 -5.97 5.24
CA GLY A 38 9.67 -6.38 6.22
C GLY A 38 9.08 -6.75 7.59
N ARG A 39 7.85 -6.30 7.88
CA ARG A 39 7.03 -6.69 9.04
C ARG A 39 6.01 -7.79 8.69
N SER A 40 5.87 -8.17 7.42
CA SER A 40 4.86 -9.11 6.91
C SER A 40 5.25 -10.58 7.14
N SER A 41 5.67 -10.92 8.34
CA SER A 41 5.30 -12.25 8.83
C SER A 41 3.85 -12.10 9.24
N PHE A 42 2.92 -12.77 8.56
CA PHE A 42 1.52 -12.76 8.96
C PHE A 42 1.45 -13.19 10.42
N GLU A 43 1.08 -12.25 11.30
CA GLU A 43 0.96 -12.54 12.73
C GLU A 43 -0.28 -13.40 12.93
N SER A 44 -0.19 -14.38 13.81
CA SER A 44 -1.30 -15.23 14.21
C SER A 44 -1.30 -15.37 15.72
N ASP A 45 -2.48 -15.46 16.30
CA ASP A 45 -2.69 -15.70 17.72
C ASP A 45 -3.72 -16.83 17.95
N GLU A 46 -4.17 -16.98 19.20
CA GLU A 46 -5.13 -18.01 19.59
C GLU A 46 -6.51 -17.84 18.93
N ASN A 47 -6.90 -16.60 18.57
CA ASN A 47 -8.21 -16.27 18.03
C ASN A 47 -8.19 -16.10 16.49
N LEU A 48 -7.09 -15.59 15.96
CA LEU A 48 -6.89 -15.21 14.57
C LEU A 48 -5.79 -16.05 13.94
N ALA A 49 -6.15 -16.79 12.88
CA ALA A 49 -5.19 -17.49 12.01
C ALA A 49 -4.32 -16.52 11.22
N MET A 50 -4.82 -15.32 10.95
CA MET A 50 -4.08 -14.28 10.26
C MET A 50 -4.55 -12.90 10.68
N ILE A 51 -3.70 -12.14 11.37
CA ILE A 51 -3.94 -10.74 11.73
C ILE A 51 -3.62 -9.88 10.50
N ILE A 52 -4.65 -9.18 10.01
CA ILE A 52 -4.53 -8.28 8.85
C ILE A 52 -4.13 -6.87 9.30
N GLY A 53 -4.49 -6.51 10.54
CA GLY A 53 -4.10 -5.24 11.13
C GLY A 53 -4.63 -5.05 12.53
N TYR A 54 -4.43 -3.83 13.02
CA TYR A 54 -4.86 -3.39 14.34
C TYR A 54 -5.73 -2.16 14.20
N THR A 55 -6.79 -2.08 15.00
CA THR A 55 -7.62 -0.88 15.12
C THR A 55 -6.80 0.27 15.70
N SER A 56 -7.32 1.51 15.63
CA SER A 56 -6.67 2.67 16.25
C SER A 56 -6.46 2.52 17.76
N GLY A 57 -7.26 1.69 18.43
CA GLY A 57 -7.11 1.33 19.85
C GLY A 57 -6.17 0.16 20.12
N GLY A 58 -5.51 -0.41 19.11
CA GLY A 58 -4.57 -1.51 19.25
C GLY A 58 -5.20 -2.91 19.32
N PHE A 59 -6.50 -3.06 19.09
CA PHE A 59 -7.13 -4.39 19.00
C PHE A 59 -6.85 -5.04 17.63
N PRO A 60 -6.37 -6.30 17.59
CA PRO A 60 -6.13 -7.02 16.35
C PRO A 60 -7.44 -7.38 15.64
N TYR A 61 -7.42 -7.36 14.31
CA TYR A 61 -8.50 -7.90 13.47
C TYR A 61 -7.91 -8.64 12.28
N GLY A 62 -8.62 -9.67 11.82
CA GLY A 62 -8.07 -10.60 10.85
C GLY A 62 -9.02 -11.74 10.50
N VAL A 63 -8.45 -12.83 9.99
CA VAL A 63 -9.15 -14.07 9.66
C VAL A 63 -9.05 -15.02 10.86
N THR A 64 -10.18 -15.55 11.30
CA THR A 64 -10.22 -16.57 12.35
C THR A 64 -9.75 -17.93 11.84
N HIS A 65 -9.31 -18.81 12.74
CA HIS A 65 -8.95 -20.20 12.38
C HIS A 65 -10.09 -20.93 11.67
N LYS A 66 -11.32 -20.73 12.12
CA LYS A 66 -12.50 -21.32 11.50
C LYS A 66 -12.73 -20.82 10.06
N GLU A 67 -12.67 -19.51 9.85
CA GLU A 67 -12.82 -18.93 8.50
C GLU A 67 -11.69 -19.41 7.57
N MET A 68 -10.47 -19.53 8.08
CA MET A 68 -9.33 -20.05 7.31
C MET A 68 -9.53 -21.52 6.92
N GLU A 69 -10.07 -22.35 7.81
CA GLU A 69 -10.44 -23.73 7.51
C GLU A 69 -11.58 -23.82 6.48
N GLU A 70 -12.59 -22.97 6.57
CA GLU A 70 -13.69 -22.92 5.60
C GLU A 70 -13.18 -22.53 4.20
N ILE A 71 -12.28 -21.55 4.10
CA ILE A 71 -11.64 -21.15 2.84
C ILE A 71 -10.81 -22.30 2.26
N ASN A 72 -10.02 -22.99 3.08
CA ASN A 72 -9.20 -24.11 2.64
C ASN A 72 -10.05 -25.32 2.19
N ASN A 73 -11.18 -25.57 2.86
CA ASN A 73 -12.07 -26.67 2.52
C ASN A 73 -12.97 -26.36 1.32
N GLY A 74 -13.36 -25.11 1.12
CA GLY A 74 -14.12 -24.64 -0.04
C GLY A 74 -13.33 -24.59 -1.35
N GLN A 75 -12.00 -24.75 -1.28
CA GLN A 75 -11.10 -24.84 -2.44
C GLN A 75 -10.86 -26.27 -2.94
N LYS A 76 -11.57 -27.29 -2.46
CA LYS A 76 -11.53 -28.61 -3.12
C LYS A 76 -12.14 -28.49 -4.53
N PRO A 77 -11.36 -28.65 -5.62
CA PRO A 77 -11.97 -28.84 -6.93
C PRO A 77 -12.72 -30.18 -6.91
N GLU A 78 -13.98 -30.16 -7.34
CA GLU A 78 -14.68 -31.39 -7.78
C GLU A 78 -13.96 -32.04 -8.97
#